data_AF-A0A7V0MN59-F1
#
_entry.id   AF-A0A7V0MN59-F1
#
_cell.length_a   1.000
_cell.length_b   1.000
_cell.length_c   1.000
_cell.angle_alpha   90.00
_cell.angle_beta   90.00
_cell.angle_gamma   90.00
#
_symmetry.space_group_name_H-M   'P 1'
#
loop_
_entity.id
_entity.type
_entity.pdbx_description
1 polymer ?
#
loop_
_entity_poly.entity_id
_entity_poly.type
_entity_poly.pdbx_seq_one_letter_code
_entity_poly.pdbx_strand_id
1 'polypeptide(L)'
;MWVFAENLFMGVVLGTISFILVLYYIRAALAGKKFTLRVLPAIEAISDGVDRAVETGRPIFVTTGIKSDIRSGTYSPMVMAGLNIAKYTAVLAAQRGAEIIFLTPTTEGLVPVFDALYKQSAVEAGRPEAYKRENVVYFGPEVMLWAVCAQDIINEKGAAL
;
A
#
# COMPACT_ATOMS: atom_id res chain seq x y z
N MET A 1 24.38 -33.22 -8.16
CA MET A 1 24.38 -33.34 -6.68
C MET A 1 25.31 -32.30 -6.04
N TRP A 2 26.55 -32.12 -6.53
CA TRP A 2 27.52 -31.13 -6.02
C TRP A 2 27.08 -29.65 -6.14
N VAL A 3 26.59 -29.22 -7.30
CA VAL A 3 26.07 -27.84 -7.51
C VAL A 3 24.90 -27.49 -6.57
N PHE A 4 24.08 -28.48 -6.21
CA PHE A 4 22.98 -28.28 -5.26
C PHE A 4 23.47 -28.06 -3.82
N ALA A 5 24.54 -28.74 -3.41
CA ALA A 5 25.14 -28.58 -2.09
C ALA A 5 25.85 -27.22 -1.93
N GLU A 6 26.53 -26.76 -2.99
CA GLU A 6 27.20 -25.44 -3.02
C GLU A 6 26.18 -24.29 -2.96
N ASN A 7 25.10 -24.37 -3.75
CA ASN A 7 24.03 -23.37 -3.73
C ASN A 7 23.30 -23.33 -2.38
N LEU A 8 23.10 -24.49 -1.74
CA LEU A 8 22.50 -24.58 -0.42
C LEU A 8 23.41 -23.98 0.67
N PHE A 9 24.72 -24.28 0.62
CA PHE A 9 25.70 -23.71 1.54
C PHE A 9 25.75 -22.18 1.43
N MET A 10 25.83 -21.65 0.21
CA MET A 10 25.83 -20.21 -0.04
C MET A 10 24.53 -19.54 0.44
N GLY A 11 23.38 -20.19 0.22
CA GLY A 11 22.08 -19.73 0.72
C GLY A 11 22.02 -19.65 2.24
N VAL A 12 22.52 -20.67 2.95
CA VAL A 12 22.58 -20.70 4.42
C VAL A 12 23.52 -19.62 4.96
N VAL A 13 24.68 -19.42 4.33
CA VAL A 13 25.63 -18.38 4.74
C VAL A 13 25.03 -16.98 4.56
N LEU A 14 24.47 -16.68 3.38
CA LEU A 14 23.81 -15.39 3.11
C LEU A 14 22.61 -15.15 4.03
N GLY A 15 21.81 -16.18 4.28
CA GLY A 15 20.68 -16.13 5.21
C GLY A 15 21.13 -15.84 6.64
N THR A 16 22.19 -16.49 7.10
CA THR A 16 22.75 -16.29 8.45
C THR A 16 23.32 -14.87 8.60
N ILE A 17 24.08 -14.40 7.62
CA ILE A 17 24.60 -13.02 7.61
C ILE A 17 23.45 -12.01 7.65
N SER A 18 22.44 -12.19 6.80
CA SER A 18 21.26 -11.30 6.76
C SER A 18 20.53 -11.29 8.10
N PHE A 19 20.35 -12.46 8.73
CA PHE A 19 19.70 -12.58 10.03
C PHE A 19 20.48 -11.85 11.13
N ILE A 20 21.81 -12.03 11.18
CA ILE A 20 22.68 -11.34 12.14
C ILE A 20 22.62 -9.82 11.94
N LEU A 21 22.65 -9.34 10.69
CA LEU A 21 22.54 -7.91 10.38
C LEU A 21 21.19 -7.33 10.83
N VAL A 22 20.08 -8.01 10.55
CA VAL A 22 18.74 -7.58 10.99
C VAL A 22 18.68 -7.47 12.51
N LEU A 23 19.16 -8.49 13.24
CA LEU A 23 19.21 -8.45 14.70
C LEU A 23 20.09 -7.32 15.23
N TYR A 24 21.22 -7.06 14.59
CA TYR A 24 22.09 -5.94 14.95
C TYR A 24 21.38 -4.59 14.77
N TYR A 25 20.74 -4.33 13.63
CA TYR A 25 20.04 -3.07 13.38
C TYR A 25 18.83 -2.88 14.31
N ILE A 26 18.07 -3.95 14.59
CA ILE A 26 16.97 -3.89 15.57
C ILE A 26 17.51 -3.52 16.96
N ARG A 27 18.57 -4.21 17.44
CA ARG A 27 19.17 -3.90 18.74
C ARG A 27 19.73 -2.48 18.80
N ALA A 28 20.39 -2.03 17.74
CA ALA A 28 20.91 -0.68 17.67
C ALA A 28 19.79 0.37 17.73
N ALA A 29 18.68 0.14 17.01
CA ALA A 29 17.51 1.03 17.05
C ALA A 29 16.86 1.06 18.44
N LEU A 30 16.68 -0.11 19.07
CA LEU A 30 16.16 -0.23 20.44
C LEU A 30 17.09 0.41 21.48
N ALA A 31 18.40 0.39 21.26
CA ALA A 31 19.38 1.08 22.09
C ALA A 31 19.43 2.61 21.87
N GLY A 32 18.51 3.16 21.06
CA GLY A 32 18.38 4.59 20.82
C GLY A 32 19.26 5.14 19.70
N LYS A 33 19.95 4.28 18.93
CA LYS A 33 20.68 4.73 17.74
C LYS A 33 19.68 5.23 16.71
N LYS A 34 19.74 6.53 16.42
CA LYS A 34 18.89 7.17 15.41
C LYS A 34 19.48 6.90 14.03
N PHE A 35 18.72 6.22 13.18
CA PHE A 35 19.01 6.09 11.77
C PHE A 35 18.20 7.16 11.02
N THR A 36 18.87 8.11 10.38
CA THR A 36 18.20 9.07 9.52
C THR A 36 17.85 8.38 8.20
N LEU A 37 16.59 7.99 8.04
CA LEU A 37 16.08 7.54 6.76
C LEU A 37 15.82 8.76 5.89
N ARG A 38 16.40 8.79 4.69
CA ARG A 38 16.06 9.81 3.70
C ARG A 38 14.59 9.62 3.34
N VAL A 39 13.80 10.67 3.49
CA VAL A 39 12.43 10.67 2.98
C VAL A 39 12.47 10.68 1.46
N LEU A 40 11.70 9.79 0.85
CA LEU A 40 11.57 9.75 -0.60
C LEU A 40 10.64 10.90 -1.02
N PRO A 41 11.03 11.75 -2.00
CA PRO A 41 10.18 12.85 -2.45
C PRO A 41 8.77 12.41 -2.86
N ALA A 42 8.65 11.19 -3.40
CA ALA A 42 7.36 10.59 -3.75
C ALA A 42 6.44 10.34 -2.55
N ILE A 43 6.98 10.08 -1.36
CA ILE A 43 6.20 9.87 -0.13
C ILE A 43 5.77 11.22 0.47
N GLU A 44 6.62 12.24 0.41
CA GLU A 44 6.27 13.60 0.82
C GLU A 44 5.14 14.16 -0.05
N ALA A 45 5.22 13.96 -1.36
CA ALA A 45 4.20 14.42 -2.32
C ALA A 45 2.79 13.85 -2.07
N ILE A 46 2.65 12.75 -1.32
CA ILE A 46 1.34 12.21 -0.93
C ILE A 46 0.58 13.24 -0.08
N SER A 47 1.26 13.92 0.85
CA SER A 47 0.64 14.95 1.68
C SER A 47 0.08 16.07 0.82
N ASP A 48 0.90 16.60 -0.09
CA ASP A 48 0.50 17.70 -0.97
C ASP A 48 -0.66 17.28 -1.89
N GLY A 49 -0.63 16.04 -2.38
CA GLY A 49 -1.75 15.46 -3.15
C GLY A 49 -3.05 15.37 -2.36
N VAL A 50 -2.98 15.04 -1.06
CA VAL A 50 -4.16 15.05 -0.18
C VAL A 50 -4.67 16.48 0.02
N ASP A 51 -3.78 17.45 0.24
CA ASP A 51 -4.18 18.85 0.40
C ASP A 51 -4.86 19.37 -0.87
N ARG A 52 -4.32 19.04 -2.03
CA ARG A 52 -4.94 19.36 -3.32
C ARG A 52 -6.30 18.69 -3.52
N ALA A 53 -6.48 17.46 -3.04
CA ALA A 53 -7.77 16.77 -3.08
C ALA A 53 -8.82 17.52 -2.26
N VAL A 54 -8.43 18.05 -1.09
CA VAL A 54 -9.30 18.91 -0.27
C VAL A 54 -9.63 20.22 -1.01
N GLU A 55 -8.63 20.89 -1.59
CA GLU A 55 -8.82 22.16 -2.31
C GLU A 55 -9.72 22.03 -3.55
N THR A 56 -9.56 20.93 -4.30
CA THR A 56 -10.29 20.70 -5.56
C THR A 56 -11.63 20.00 -5.35
N GLY A 57 -11.87 19.44 -4.18
CA GLY A 57 -13.04 18.59 -3.89
C GLY A 57 -13.07 17.29 -4.70
N ARG A 58 -11.96 16.90 -5.32
CA ARG A 58 -11.85 15.67 -6.12
C ARG A 58 -11.30 14.53 -5.28
N PRO A 59 -11.75 13.28 -5.53
CA PRO A 59 -11.28 12.14 -4.77
C PRO A 59 -9.83 11.75 -5.10
N ILE A 60 -9.21 11.08 -4.14
CA ILE A 60 -7.92 10.41 -4.27
C ILE A 60 -8.17 8.97 -4.70
N PHE A 61 -7.55 8.53 -5.80
CA PHE A 61 -7.60 7.14 -6.24
C PHE A 61 -6.36 6.39 -5.78
N VAL A 62 -6.56 5.24 -5.13
CA VAL A 62 -5.47 4.39 -4.63
C VAL A 62 -5.64 2.96 -5.09
N THR A 63 -4.54 2.34 -5.50
CA THR A 63 -4.46 0.90 -5.83
C THR A 63 -3.08 0.35 -5.46
N THR A 64 -2.99 -0.97 -5.24
CA THR A 64 -1.72 -1.69 -5.03
C THR A 64 -1.19 -2.36 -6.31
N GLY A 65 -1.74 -1.97 -7.46
CA GLY A 65 -1.44 -2.54 -8.76
C GLY A 65 -2.43 -3.61 -9.19
N ILE A 66 -2.32 -4.04 -10.44
CA ILE A 66 -3.33 -4.86 -11.13
C ILE A 66 -3.35 -6.30 -10.60
N LYS A 67 -2.18 -6.96 -10.58
CA LYS A 67 -2.02 -8.32 -10.06
C LYS A 67 -1.36 -8.24 -8.69
N SER A 68 -2.16 -8.46 -7.66
CA SER A 68 -1.72 -8.38 -6.28
C SER A 68 -2.00 -9.70 -5.58
N ASP A 69 -1.12 -10.68 -5.82
CA ASP A 69 -1.19 -11.97 -5.13
C ASP A 69 -0.32 -11.95 -3.87
N ILE A 70 -0.98 -11.87 -2.71
CA ILE A 70 -0.33 -11.92 -1.40
C ILE A 70 0.28 -13.29 -1.06
N ARG A 71 -0.11 -14.35 -1.78
CA ARG A 71 0.39 -15.71 -1.59
C ARG A 71 1.63 -15.99 -2.44
N SER A 72 1.94 -15.13 -3.39
CA SER A 72 3.15 -15.25 -4.21
C SER A 72 4.36 -14.70 -3.48
N GLY A 73 5.42 -15.51 -3.33
CA GLY A 73 6.69 -15.06 -2.76
C GLY A 73 7.35 -13.90 -3.53
N THR A 74 7.01 -13.74 -4.81
CA THR A 74 7.55 -12.67 -5.67
C THR A 74 6.78 -11.35 -5.50
N TYR A 75 5.45 -11.40 -5.41
CA TYR A 75 4.60 -10.19 -5.41
C TYR A 75 4.21 -9.73 -4.00
N SER A 76 4.15 -10.64 -3.03
CA SER A 76 3.68 -10.35 -1.67
C SER A 76 4.39 -9.16 -1.00
N PRO A 77 5.74 -9.02 -1.06
CA PRO A 77 6.41 -7.87 -0.45
C PRO A 77 5.98 -6.52 -1.06
N MET A 78 5.77 -6.49 -2.38
CA MET A 78 5.34 -5.28 -3.09
C MET A 78 3.89 -4.93 -2.75
N VAL A 79 3.00 -5.92 -2.69
CA VAL A 79 1.59 -5.71 -2.30
C VAL A 79 1.51 -5.18 -0.87
N MET A 80 2.28 -5.75 0.07
CA MET A 80 2.32 -5.28 1.46
C MET A 80 2.85 -3.85 1.58
N ALA A 81 3.89 -3.49 0.81
CA ALA A 81 4.37 -2.11 0.76
C ALA A 81 3.28 -1.16 0.23
N GLY A 82 2.58 -1.56 -0.84
CA GLY A 82 1.47 -0.79 -1.40
C GLY A 82 0.32 -0.61 -0.39
N LEU A 83 -0.04 -1.65 0.36
CA LEU A 83 -1.08 -1.56 1.40
C LEU A 83 -0.68 -0.59 2.52
N ASN A 84 0.59 -0.54 2.91
CA ASN A 84 1.06 0.44 3.90
C ASN A 84 0.95 1.88 3.39
N ILE A 85 1.28 2.12 2.11
CA ILE A 85 1.08 3.44 1.48
C ILE A 85 -0.42 3.77 1.42
N ALA A 86 -1.25 2.81 1.01
CA ALA A 86 -2.70 2.98 0.95
C ALA A 86 -3.29 3.35 2.32
N LYS A 87 -2.85 2.68 3.40
CA LYS A 87 -3.24 3.00 4.78
C LYS A 87 -2.81 4.41 5.16
N TYR A 88 -1.54 4.76 4.92
CA TYR A 88 -1.02 6.08 5.21
C TYR A 88 -1.84 7.19 4.53
N THR A 89 -2.09 7.05 3.23
CA THR A 89 -2.91 7.99 2.47
C THR A 89 -4.35 8.05 2.99
N ALA A 90 -4.94 6.91 3.36
CA ALA A 90 -6.31 6.86 3.88
C ALA A 90 -6.47 7.56 5.23
N VAL A 91 -5.52 7.35 6.16
CA VAL A 91 -5.50 8.06 7.45
C VAL A 91 -5.38 9.56 7.21
N LEU A 92 -4.46 9.98 6.33
CA LEU A 92 -4.22 11.38 6.03
C LEU A 92 -5.44 12.04 5.36
N ALA A 93 -6.06 11.35 4.40
CA ALA A 93 -7.27 11.79 3.72
C ALA A 93 -8.42 11.97 4.72
N ALA A 94 -8.65 11.00 5.61
CA ALA A 94 -9.68 11.10 6.63
C ALA A 94 -9.43 12.30 7.57
N GLN A 95 -8.20 12.46 8.08
CA GLN A 95 -7.82 13.59 8.95
C GLN A 95 -8.11 14.95 8.30
N ARG A 96 -7.85 15.08 6.99
CA ARG A 96 -7.99 16.33 6.24
C ARG A 96 -9.35 16.51 5.57
N GLY A 97 -10.20 15.47 5.59
CA GLY A 97 -11.52 15.51 4.98
C GLY A 97 -11.53 15.32 3.46
N ALA A 98 -10.47 14.73 2.90
CA ALA A 98 -10.45 14.33 1.49
C ALA A 98 -11.19 13.01 1.29
N GLU A 99 -11.90 12.88 0.17
CA GLU A 99 -12.50 11.61 -0.24
C GLU A 99 -11.44 10.70 -0.87
N ILE A 100 -11.44 9.42 -0.47
CA ILE A 100 -10.55 8.39 -1.03
C ILE A 100 -11.37 7.26 -1.64
N ILE A 101 -10.93 6.76 -2.79
CA ILE A 101 -11.52 5.63 -3.52
C ILE A 101 -10.42 4.60 -3.79
N PHE A 102 -10.66 3.37 -3.33
CA PHE A 102 -9.79 2.23 -3.56
C PHE A 102 -10.23 1.47 -4.81
N LEU A 103 -9.36 1.43 -5.80
CA LEU A 103 -9.50 0.60 -6.98
C LEU A 103 -8.81 -0.72 -6.70
N THR A 104 -9.57 -1.68 -6.17
CA THR A 104 -9.01 -2.94 -5.69
C THR A 104 -8.45 -3.77 -6.85
N PRO A 105 -7.35 -4.53 -6.65
CA PRO A 105 -6.74 -5.35 -7.69
C PRO A 105 -7.69 -6.40 -8.27
N THR A 106 -7.33 -7.01 -9.40
CA THR A 106 -8.13 -8.10 -9.99
C THR A 106 -8.19 -9.37 -9.11
N THR A 107 -7.41 -9.41 -8.02
CA THR A 107 -7.43 -10.48 -7.04
C THR A 107 -8.52 -10.22 -5.99
N GLU A 108 -9.64 -10.93 -6.09
CA GLU A 108 -10.81 -10.79 -5.21
C GLU A 108 -10.46 -10.87 -3.70
N GLY A 109 -9.48 -11.70 -3.33
CA GLY A 109 -9.05 -11.89 -1.95
C GLY A 109 -8.52 -10.62 -1.26
N LEU A 110 -8.20 -9.56 -2.00
CA LEU A 110 -7.77 -8.28 -1.44
C LEU A 110 -8.91 -7.31 -1.16
N VAL A 111 -10.09 -7.48 -1.75
CA VAL A 111 -11.25 -6.63 -1.48
C VAL A 111 -11.55 -6.50 0.02
N PRO A 112 -11.65 -7.59 0.81
CA PRO A 112 -11.87 -7.47 2.26
C PRO A 112 -10.69 -6.85 3.00
N VAL A 113 -9.46 -6.94 2.47
CA VAL A 113 -8.27 -6.31 3.06
C VAL A 113 -8.34 -4.80 2.92
N PHE A 114 -8.68 -4.30 1.72
CA PHE A 114 -8.91 -2.87 1.49
C PHE A 114 -10.08 -2.33 2.32
N ASP A 115 -11.16 -3.12 2.44
CA ASP A 115 -12.31 -2.76 3.24
C ASP A 115 -11.98 -2.56 4.72
N ALA A 116 -11.30 -3.56 5.31
CA ALA A 116 -10.84 -3.49 6.68
C ALA A 116 -9.82 -2.36 6.90
N LEU A 117 -8.88 -2.19 5.96
CA LEU A 117 -7.89 -1.12 5.99
C LEU A 117 -8.55 0.25 5.97
N TYR A 118 -9.54 0.48 5.10
CA TYR A 118 -10.22 1.77 5.01
C TYR A 118 -10.98 2.07 6.31
N LYS A 119 -11.75 1.11 6.80
CA LYS A 119 -12.49 1.24 8.04
C LYS A 119 -11.57 1.54 9.23
N GLN A 120 -10.46 0.80 9.34
CA GLN A 120 -9.48 1.02 10.40
C GLN A 120 -8.81 2.40 10.29
N SER A 121 -8.48 2.84 9.07
CA SER A 121 -7.86 4.15 8.83
C SER A 121 -8.77 5.31 9.23
N ALA A 122 -10.06 5.21 8.92
CA ALA A 122 -11.06 6.19 9.34
C ALA A 122 -11.20 6.26 10.87
N VAL A 123 -11.22 5.10 11.55
CA VAL A 123 -11.24 5.03 13.02
C VAL A 123 -9.94 5.60 13.63
N GLU A 124 -8.79 5.25 13.08
CA GLU A 124 -7.47 5.74 13.52
C GLU A 124 -7.34 7.26 13.38
N ALA A 125 -7.95 7.83 12.33
CA ALA A 125 -8.05 9.28 12.13
C ALA A 125 -9.06 9.98 13.07
N GLY A 126 -9.80 9.22 13.89
CA GLY A 126 -10.86 9.76 14.76
C GLY A 126 -12.13 10.17 14.01
N ARG A 127 -12.30 9.72 12.76
CA ARG A 127 -13.39 10.10 11.85
C ARG A 127 -14.05 8.87 11.22
N PRO A 128 -14.73 8.03 12.03
CA PRO A 128 -15.37 6.81 11.55
C PRO A 128 -16.43 7.06 10.46
N GLU A 129 -17.03 8.26 10.43
CA GLU A 129 -17.99 8.69 9.41
C GLU A 129 -17.38 8.90 8.02
N ALA A 130 -16.05 9.04 7.93
CA ALA A 130 -15.36 9.15 6.65
C ALA A 130 -15.38 7.84 5.85
N TYR A 131 -15.56 6.70 6.52
CA TYR A 131 -15.61 5.40 5.87
C TYR A 131 -16.89 5.22 5.05
N LYS A 132 -16.71 4.86 3.77
CA LYS A 132 -17.75 4.59 2.78
C LYS A 132 -17.46 3.26 2.08
N ARG A 133 -18.28 2.23 2.31
CA ARG A 133 -18.03 0.88 1.74
C ARG A 133 -18.00 0.91 0.21
N GLU A 134 -18.83 1.75 -0.39
CA GLU A 134 -18.96 1.98 -1.82
C GLU A 134 -17.66 2.49 -2.47
N ASN A 135 -16.77 3.11 -1.69
CA ASN A 135 -15.48 3.59 -2.19
C ASN A 135 -14.42 2.48 -2.27
N VAL A 136 -14.75 1.24 -1.92
CA VAL A 136 -13.90 0.06 -2.15
C VAL A 136 -14.46 -0.69 -3.34
N VAL A 137 -13.91 -0.38 -4.52
CA VAL A 137 -14.45 -0.78 -5.81
C VAL A 137 -13.70 -1.99 -6.35
N TYR A 138 -14.44 -3.01 -6.80
CA TYR A 138 -13.90 -4.19 -7.47
C TYR A 138 -14.60 -4.36 -8.81
N PHE A 139 -13.81 -4.45 -9.89
CA PHE A 139 -14.32 -4.54 -11.26
C PHE A 139 -14.41 -5.98 -11.78
N GLY A 140 -13.82 -6.94 -11.06
CA GLY A 140 -13.72 -8.32 -11.51
C GLY A 140 -12.27 -8.79 -11.76
N PRO A 141 -12.10 -10.07 -12.12
CA PRO A 141 -10.78 -10.69 -12.20
C PRO A 141 -10.01 -10.37 -13.49
N GLU A 142 -10.69 -9.78 -14.48
CA GLU A 142 -10.09 -9.49 -15.78
C GLU A 142 -9.35 -8.14 -15.79
N VAL A 143 -8.10 -8.16 -16.27
CA VAL A 143 -7.23 -6.98 -16.28
C VAL A 143 -7.78 -5.88 -17.20
N MET A 144 -8.34 -6.28 -18.36
CA MET A 144 -8.91 -5.31 -19.29
C MET A 144 -10.16 -4.64 -18.72
N LEU A 145 -11.01 -5.42 -18.04
CA LEU A 145 -12.19 -4.90 -17.35
C LEU A 145 -11.79 -3.92 -16.25
N TRP A 146 -10.80 -4.30 -15.43
CA TRP A 146 -10.24 -3.42 -14.41
C TRP A 146 -9.73 -2.10 -14.98
N ALA A 147 -8.94 -2.14 -16.06
CA ALA A 147 -8.37 -0.94 -16.66
C ALA A 147 -9.43 0.01 -17.24
N VAL A 148 -10.40 -0.53 -17.98
CA VAL A 148 -11.47 0.28 -18.60
C VAL A 148 -12.36 0.91 -17.53
N CYS A 149 -12.82 0.13 -16.55
CA CYS A 149 -13.68 0.65 -15.49
C CYS A 149 -12.96 1.58 -14.52
N ALA A 150 -11.68 1.33 -14.23
CA ALA A 150 -10.84 2.25 -13.45
C ALA A 150 -10.69 3.61 -14.17
N GLN A 151 -10.46 3.59 -15.49
CA GLN A 151 -10.38 4.83 -16.25
C GLN A 151 -11.72 5.56 -16.29
N ASP A 152 -12.82 4.83 -16.45
CA ASP A 152 -14.17 5.40 -16.51
C ASP A 152 -14.53 6.14 -15.21
N ILE A 153 -14.32 5.51 -14.05
CA ILE A 153 -14.60 6.16 -12.75
C ILE A 153 -13.69 7.37 -12.49
N ILE A 154 -12.43 7.31 -12.95
CA ILE A 154 -11.49 8.44 -12.86
C ILE A 154 -11.98 9.61 -13.73
N ASN A 155 -12.50 9.32 -14.93
CA ASN A 155 -13.04 10.34 -15.82
C ASN A 155 -14.34 10.95 -15.28
N GLU A 156 -15.23 10.13 -14.69
CA GLU A 156 -16.51 10.57 -14.14
C GLU A 156 -16.32 11.51 -12.94
N LYS A 157 -15.46 11.11 -11.99
CA LYS A 157 -15.27 11.86 -10.73
C LYS A 157 -14.18 12.92 -10.82
N GLY A 158 -13.27 12.80 -11.80
CA GLY A 158 -12.02 13.55 -11.86
C GLY A 158 -11.03 13.12 -10.78
N ALA A 159 -9.74 13.15 -11.07
CA ALA A 159 -8.69 12.93 -10.08
C ALA A 159 -8.10 14.25 -9.57
N ALA A 160 -7.79 14.30 -8.28
CA ALA A 160 -6.81 15.25 -7.75
C ALA A 160 -5.42 14.72 -8.12
N LEU A 161 -4.72 15.41 -9.04
CA LEU A 161 -3.35 15.06 -9.47
C LEU A 161 -2.32 15.92 -8.75
#